data_AF-A0A9D1LYC5-F1
#
_entry.id   AF-A0A9D1LYC5-F1
#
_cell.length_a   1.000
_cell.length_b   1.000
_cell.length_c   1.000
_cell.angle_alpha   90.00
_cell.angle_beta   90.00
_cell.angle_gamma   90.00
#
_symmetry.space_group_name_H-M   'P 1'
#
loop_
_entity.id
_entity.type
_entity.pdbx_description
1 polymer ?
#
loop_
_entity_poly.entity_id
_entity_poly.type
_entity_poly.pdbx_seq_one_letter_code
_entity_poly.pdbx_strand_id
1 'polypeptide(L)' 'MLGKIHSFQSMGTVDGPGVRFVVFMQGCPLRCAYCHNPDTWEFDTKETIYAQPEEVFAKIKRCRP' A
#
# COMPACT_ATOMS: atom_id res chain seq x y z
N MET A 1 0.08 -16.91 0.31
CA MET A 1 0.62 -16.25 1.52
C MET A 1 -0.05 -14.89 1.59
N LEU A 2 -0.60 -14.49 2.74
CA LEU A 2 -1.29 -13.20 2.87
C LEU A 2 -0.27 -12.06 3.05
N GLY A 3 -0.42 -10.99 2.26
CA GLY A 3 0.28 -9.73 2.47
C GLY A 3 -0.51 -8.82 3.41
N LYS A 4 0.21 -8.00 4.20
CA LYS A 4 -0.38 -6.97 5.07
C LYS A 4 -0.29 -5.61 4.38
N ILE A 5 -1.44 -5.03 4.08
CA ILE A 5 -1.56 -3.81 3.29
C ILE A 5 -2.24 -2.75 4.15
N HIS A 6 -1.70 -1.54 4.13
CA HIS A 6 -2.31 -0.37 4.74
C HIS A 6 -3.40 0.19 3.82
N SER A 7 -3.04 0.54 2.60
CA SER A 7 -3.95 1.18 1.65
C SER A 7 -3.53 0.99 0.19
N PHE A 8 -4.44 1.38 -0.71
CA PHE A 8 -4.22 1.40 -2.15
C PHE A 8 -4.46 2.81 -2.68
N GLN A 9 -3.62 3.27 -3.61
CA GLN A 9 -3.83 4.53 -4.32
C GLN A 9 -3.87 4.26 -5.82
N SER A 10 -5.03 4.51 -6.43
CA SER A 10 -5.16 4.53 -7.88
C SER A 10 -4.70 5.88 -8.43
N MET A 11 -4.07 5.84 -9.60
CA MET A 11 -3.62 7.02 -10.35
C MET A 11 -2.59 7.92 -9.63
N GLY A 12 -1.66 7.34 -8.87
CA GLY A 12 -0.55 8.08 -8.27
C GLY A 12 0.34 8.69 -9.35
N THR A 13 0.61 9.99 -9.25
CA THR A 13 1.42 10.76 -10.21
C THR A 13 2.76 11.23 -9.63
N VAL A 14 2.98 10.99 -8.33
CA VAL A 14 4.16 11.45 -7.58
C VAL A 14 5.02 10.30 -7.06
N ASP A 15 4.59 9.06 -7.27
CA ASP A 15 5.22 7.83 -6.76
C ASP A 15 6.12 7.14 -7.81
N GLY A 16 6.46 7.86 -8.87
CA GLY A 16 7.31 7.40 -9.97
C GLY A 16 6.88 7.96 -11.32
N PRO A 17 7.60 7.64 -12.42
CA PRO A 17 7.29 8.18 -13.74
C PRO A 17 5.92 7.75 -14.29
N GLY A 18 5.09 8.69 -14.73
CA GLY A 18 3.76 8.41 -15.28
C GLY A 18 2.72 8.11 -14.20
N VAL A 19 1.61 7.48 -14.59
CA VAL A 19 0.51 7.13 -13.67
C VAL A 19 0.71 5.73 -13.10
N ARG A 20 0.68 5.60 -11.78
CA ARG A 20 0.94 4.34 -11.07
C ARG A 20 -0.24 3.90 -10.21
N PHE A 21 -0.35 2.61 -10.01
CA PHE A 21 -1.15 2.03 -8.94
C PHE A 21 -0.19 1.71 -7.79
N VAL A 22 -0.38 2.34 -6.65
CA VAL A 22 0.51 2.22 -5.49
C VAL A 22 -0.14 1.35 -4.43
N VAL A 23 0.63 0.41 -3.89
CA VAL A 23 0.24 -0.45 -2.77
C VAL A 23 1.09 -0.05 -1.57
N PHE A 24 0.47 0.55 -0.56
CA PHE A 24 1.15 0.87 0.70
C PHE A 24 1.07 -0.34 1.63
N MET A 25 2.23 -0.94 1.93
CA MET A 25 2.31 -2.08 2.85
C MET A 25 2.18 -1.63 4.31
N GLN A 26 1.64 -2.50 5.17
CA GLN A 26 1.59 -2.25 6.61
C GLN A 26 2.89 -2.73 7.28
N GLY A 27 3.45 -1.90 8.16
CA GLY A 27 4.62 -2.20 8.97
C GLY A 27 5.87 -1.46 8.50
N CYS A 28 6.50 -0.71 9.41
CA CYS A 28 7.80 -0.09 9.19
C CYS A 28 8.58 -0.04 10.50
N PRO A 29 9.82 -0.57 10.56
CA PRO A 29 10.60 -0.56 11.79
C PRO A 29 11.25 0.81 12.09
N LEU A 30 11.19 1.75 11.14
CA LEU A 30 11.75 3.09 11.31
C LEU A 30 10.77 4.03 12.00
N ARG A 31 11.29 5.08 12.63
CA ARG A 31 10.54 6.14 13.31
C ARG A 31 11.04 7.52 12.90
N CYS A 32 11.04 7.77 11.58
CA CYS A 32 11.53 9.01 11.00
C CYS A 32 10.77 10.21 11.59
N ALA A 33 11.47 11.29 11.96
CA ALA A 33 10.88 12.49 12.56
C ALA A 33 9.87 13.21 11.65
N TYR A 34 9.98 12.99 10.34
CA TYR A 34 9.12 13.55 9.29
C TYR A 34 8.46 12.42 8.49
N CYS A 35 8.08 11.32 9.14
CA CYS A 35 7.35 10.26 8.45
C CYS A 35 6.00 10.79 7.96
N HIS A 36 5.71 10.65 6.66
CA HIS A 36 4.41 11.07 6.10
C HIS A 36 3.29 10.08 6.39
N ASN A 37 3.63 8.83 6.71
CA ASN A 37 2.67 7.75 6.99
C ASN A 37 2.99 7.05 8.34
N PRO A 38 2.93 7.77 9.47
CA PRO A 38 3.25 7.21 10.79
C PRO A 38 2.25 6.12 11.25
N ASP A 39 1.05 6.11 10.68
CA ASP A 39 0.03 5.07 10.81
C ASP A 39 0.46 3.70 10.25
N THR A 40 1.44 3.68 9.35
CA THR A 40 2.01 2.41 8.81
C THR A 40 3.05 1.76 9.72
N TRP A 41 3.44 2.40 10.84
CA TRP A 41 4.54 1.94 11.69
C TRP A 41 4.30 0.59 12.36
N GLU A 42 3.10 0.36 12.86
CA GLU A 42 2.75 -0.91 13.48
C GLU A 42 2.64 -2.00 12.41
N PHE A 43 3.18 -3.19 12.70
CA PHE A 43 3.15 -4.32 11.75
C PHE A 43 1.78 -5.01 11.66
N ASP A 44 0.85 -4.61 12.52
CA ASP A 44 -0.51 -5.13 12.55
C ASP A 44 -1.43 -4.16 13.28
N THR A 45 -2.60 -3.93 12.70
CA THR A 45 -3.65 -3.06 13.23
C THR A 45 -5.01 -3.65 12.88
N LYS A 46 -6.08 -3.13 13.46
CA LYS A 46 -7.44 -3.59 13.11
C LYS A 46 -7.83 -3.21 11.68
N GLU A 47 -7.17 -2.20 11.14
CA GLU A 47 -7.36 -1.63 9.81
C GLU A 47 -6.48 -2.34 8.76
N THR A 48 -5.57 -3.23 9.17
CA THR A 48 -4.68 -3.95 8.27
C THR A 48 -5.49 -4.82 7.30
N ILE A 49 -5.26 -4.61 6.01
CA ILE A 49 -5.87 -5.40 4.95
C ILE A 49 -5.00 -6.63 4.70
N TYR A 50 -5.57 -7.81 4.91
CA TYR A 50 -4.97 -9.08 4.54
C TYR A 50 -5.41 -9.47 3.14
N ALA A 51 -4.47 -9.60 2.20
CA ALA A 51 -4.79 -9.92 0.81
C ALA A 51 -3.81 -10.95 0.22
N GLN A 52 -4.32 -11.86 -0.61
CA GLN A 52 -3.49 -12.68 -1.49
C GLN A 52 -3.01 -11.83 -2.68
N PRO A 53 -1.87 -12.20 -3.32
CA PRO A 53 -1.38 -11.50 -4.51
C PRO A 53 -2.44 -11.36 -5.62
N GLU A 54 -3.26 -12.40 -5.84
CA GLU A 54 -4.28 -12.44 -6.88
C GLU A 54 -5.36 -11.34 -6.68
N GLU A 55 -5.72 -11.05 -5.43
CA GLU A 55 -6.68 -10.01 -5.07
C GLU A 55 -6.13 -8.62 -5.34
N VAL A 56 -4.83 -8.41 -5.06
CA VAL A 56 -4.12 -7.16 -5.38
C VAL A 56 -4.02 -6.97 -6.89
N PHE A 57 -3.65 -8.00 -7.64
CA PHE A 57 -3.62 -7.96 -9.10
C PHE A 57 -5.00 -7.69 -9.70
N ALA A 58 -6.07 -8.25 -9.14
CA ALA A 58 -7.42 -7.98 -9.58
C ALA A 58 -7.79 -6.49 -9.42
N LYS A 59 -7.33 -5.82 -8.35
CA LYS A 59 -7.49 -4.37 -8.18
C LYS A 59 -6.67 -3.58 -9.21
N ILE A 60 -5.39 -3.93 -9.40
CA ILE A 60 -4.50 -3.27 -10.38
C ILE A 60 -5.10 -3.33 -11.79
N LYS A 61 -5.64 -4.48 -12.19
CA LYS A 61 -6.23 -4.69 -13.53
C LYS A 61 -7.42 -3.77 -13.82
N ARG A 62 -8.16 -3.31 -12.80
CA ARG A 62 -9.28 -2.34 -12.96
C ARG A 62 -8.80 -0.94 -13.35
N CYS A 63 -7.52 -0.64 -13.14
CA CYS A 63 -6.92 0.66 -13.42
C CYS A 63 -6.04 0.64 -14.68
N ARG A 64 -6.03 -0.47 -15.43
CA ARG A 64 -5.38 -0.49 -16.75
C ARG A 64 -6.21 0.36 -17.72
N PRO A 65 -5.57 1.21 -18.53
CA PRO A 65 -6.24 1.82 -19.68
C PRO A 65 -6.68 0.77 -20.70
#